data_AF-A0A0V0Z758-F1
#
_entry.id   AF-A0A0V0Z758-F1
#
_cell.length_a   1.000
_cell.length_b   1.000
_cell.length_c   1.000
_cell.angle_alpha   90.00
_cell.angle_beta   90.00
_cell.angle_gamma   90.00
#
_symmetry.space_group_name_H-M   'P 1'
#
loop_
_entity.id
_entity.type
_entity.pdbx_description
1 polymer ?
#
loop_
_entity_poly.entity_id
_entity_poly.type
_entity_poly.pdbx_seq_one_letter_code
_entity_poly.pdbx_strand_id
1 'polypeptide(L)' 'LQLDLTRRWQYQQRRVSQFCKRWRPEYIVNSVQRNKWIRQKQRPKKGDILLMKQESVPKNPYPLGRIIECYEE' A
#
# COMPACT_ATOMS: atom_id res chain seq x y z
N LEU A 1 -36.87 27.73 5.81
CA LEU A 1 -35.85 27.00 6.62
C LEU A 1 -35.76 25.50 6.27
N GLN A 2 -36.88 24.77 6.13
CA GLN A 2 -36.87 23.33 5.76
C GLN A 2 -36.33 23.02 4.34
N LEU A 3 -36.62 23.85 3.33
CA LEU A 3 -36.17 23.63 1.94
C LEU A 3 -34.65 23.77 1.74
N ASP A 4 -33.97 24.54 2.60
CA ASP A 4 -32.55 24.86 2.47
C ASP A 4 -31.65 23.70 2.96
N LEU A 5 -32.03 23.07 4.07
CA LEU A 5 -31.34 21.89 4.60
C LEU A 5 -31.38 20.71 3.62
N THR A 6 -32.52 20.50 2.96
CA THR A 6 -32.68 19.46 1.93
C THR A 6 -31.81 19.72 0.71
N ARG A 7 -31.69 20.99 0.26
CA ARG A 7 -30.82 21.36 -0.87
C ARG A 7 -29.35 21.16 -0.53
N ARG A 8 -28.91 21.59 0.65
CA ARG A 8 -27.52 21.41 1.10
C ARG A 8 -27.17 19.93 1.28
N TRP A 9 -28.08 19.14 1.85
CA TRP A 9 -27.91 17.70 1.98
C TRP A 9 -27.83 17.01 0.62
N GLN A 10 -28.74 17.30 -0.31
CA GLN A 10 -28.70 16.77 -1.67
C GLN A 10 -27.40 17.15 -2.40
N TYR A 11 -26.92 18.37 -2.20
CA TYR A 11 -25.63 18.82 -2.76
C TYR A 11 -24.45 18.01 -2.21
N GLN A 12 -24.40 17.78 -0.88
CA GLN A 12 -23.38 16.94 -0.26
C GLN A 12 -23.45 15.49 -0.75
N GLN A 13 -24.66 14.91 -0.83
CA GLN A 13 -24.87 13.55 -1.35
C GLN A 13 -24.39 13.41 -2.80
N ARG A 14 -24.66 14.42 -3.65
CA ARG A 14 -24.13 14.45 -5.03
C ARG A 14 -22.61 14.45 -5.07
N ARG A 15 -21.94 15.24 -4.22
CA ARG A 15 -20.47 15.28 -4.15
C ARG A 15 -19.87 13.95 -3.69
N VAL A 16 -20.46 13.33 -2.66
CA VAL A 16 -20.03 11.99 -2.20
C VAL A 16 -20.27 10.94 -3.28
N SER A 17 -21.42 10.97 -3.96
CA SER A 17 -21.72 10.05 -5.06
C SER A 17 -20.72 10.19 -6.22
N GLN A 18 -20.39 11.43 -6.62
CA GLN A 18 -19.38 11.71 -7.65
C GLN A 18 -17.99 11.22 -7.23
N PHE A 19 -17.59 11.48 -5.99
CA PHE A 19 -16.33 10.98 -5.45
C PHE A 19 -16.28 9.45 -5.47
N CYS A 20 -17.29 8.76 -4.94
CA CYS A 20 -17.33 7.30 -4.89
C CYS A 20 -17.37 6.65 -6.28
N LYS A 21 -18.08 7.25 -7.25
CA LYS A 21 -18.13 6.79 -8.65
C LYS A 21 -16.75 6.83 -9.31
N ARG A 22 -15.95 7.86 -9.02
CA ARG A 22 -14.59 8.02 -9.55
C ARG A 22 -13.54 7.24 -8.78
N TRP A 23 -13.66 7.20 -7.45
CA TRP A 23 -12.68 6.57 -6.57
C TRP A 23 -12.53 5.07 -6.82
N ARG A 24 -13.64 4.32 -6.98
CA ARG A 24 -13.56 2.86 -7.19
C ARG A 24 -12.72 2.47 -8.41
N PRO A 25 -12.97 2.99 -9.63
CA PRO A 25 -12.15 2.65 -10.78
C PRO A 25 -10.75 3.29 -10.71
N GLU A 26 -10.62 4.55 -10.32
CA GLU A 26 -9.32 5.24 -10.30
C GLU A 26 -8.37 4.67 -9.23
N TYR A 27 -8.87 4.36 -8.04
CA TYR A 27 -8.03 3.92 -6.93
C TYR A 27 -7.77 2.41 -6.96
N ILE A 28 -8.77 1.57 -7.25
CA ILE A 28 -8.59 0.11 -7.25
C ILE A 28 -7.77 -0.34 -8.46
N VAL A 29 -8.04 0.19 -9.66
CA VAL A 29 -7.28 -0.19 -10.87
C VAL A 29 -5.80 0.20 -10.73
N ASN A 30 -5.52 1.40 -10.20
CA ASN A 30 -4.14 1.85 -9.99
C ASN A 30 -3.47 1.21 -8.76
N SER A 31 -4.23 0.80 -7.72
CA SER A 31 -3.67 0.14 -6.53
C SER A 31 -3.34 -1.33 -6.74
N VAL A 32 -4.05 -2.01 -7.65
CA VAL A 32 -3.77 -3.41 -8.02
C VAL A 32 -2.51 -3.52 -8.87
N GLN A 33 -2.14 -2.46 -9.61
CA GLN A 33 -0.86 -2.40 -10.34
C GLN A 33 0.39 -2.27 -9.46
N ARG A 34 0.27 -2.39 -8.13
CA ARG A 34 1.46 -2.55 -7.28
C ARG A 34 2.14 -3.87 -7.67
N ASN A 35 3.20 -3.73 -8.47
CA ASN A 35 4.16 -4.77 -8.87
C ASN A 35 4.93 -5.30 -7.64
N LYS A 36 4.23 -5.84 -6.64
CA LYS A 36 4.87 -6.51 -5.51
C LYS A 36 5.24 -7.90 -5.98
N TRP A 37 6.54 -8.18 -6.03
CA TRP A 37 7.11 -9.50 -6.35
C TRP A 37 6.96 -9.97 -7.81
N ILE A 38 6.60 -9.09 -8.75
CA ILE A 38 6.39 -9.45 -10.18
C ILE A 38 7.72 -9.63 -10.94
N ARG A 39 8.82 -9.04 -10.44
CA ARG A 39 10.16 -9.28 -11.01
C ARG A 39 10.80 -10.46 -10.28
N GLN A 40 11.34 -11.43 -11.03
CA GLN A 40 12.35 -12.34 -10.52
C GLN A 40 13.50 -11.50 -9.95
N LYS A 41 13.51 -11.35 -8.64
CA LYS A 41 14.60 -10.67 -7.95
C LYS A 41 15.78 -11.64 -7.95
N GLN A 42 16.98 -11.14 -8.22
CA GLN A 42 18.19 -11.95 -8.09
C GLN A 42 18.22 -12.60 -6.71
N ARG A 43 18.67 -13.86 -6.63
CA ARG A 43 18.88 -14.53 -5.35
C ARG A 43 19.79 -13.65 -4.47
N PRO A 44 19.50 -13.52 -3.18
CA PRO A 44 20.36 -12.77 -2.28
C PRO A 44 21.77 -13.33 -2.28
N LYS A 45 22.78 -12.45 -2.29
CA LYS A 45 24.19 -12.82 -2.31
C LYS A 45 24.89 -12.32 -1.06
N LYS A 46 26.01 -12.97 -0.75
CA LYS A 46 26.95 -12.50 0.27
C LYS A 46 27.27 -11.02 0.03
N GLY A 47 27.09 -10.22 1.07
CA GLY A 47 27.29 -8.78 1.04
C GLY A 47 26.04 -7.93 0.86
N ASP A 48 24.91 -8.50 0.42
CA ASP A 48 23.65 -7.76 0.26
C ASP A 48 23.09 -7.30 1.62
N ILE A 49 22.44 -6.13 1.62
CA ILE A 49 21.76 -5.56 2.79
C ILE A 49 20.25 -5.79 2.67
N LEU A 50 19.64 -6.35 3.72
CA LEU A 50 18.23 -6.72 3.76
C LEU A 50 17.56 -6.21 5.04
N LEU A 51 16.23 -6.06 4.99
CA LEU A 51 15.42 -5.83 6.18
C LEU A 51 15.15 -7.17 6.87
N MET A 52 15.48 -7.25 8.15
CA MET A 52 15.24 -8.44 8.96
C MET A 52 13.92 -8.29 9.73
N LYS A 53 13.00 -9.24 9.52
CA LYS A 53 11.80 -9.35 10.35
C LYS A 53 12.14 -10.18 11.58
N GLN A 54 12.22 -9.53 12.75
CA GLN A 54 12.32 -10.20 14.04
C GLN A 54 10.97 -10.14 14.75
N GLU A 55 10.54 -11.24 15.37
CA GLU A 55 9.23 -11.31 16.04
C GLU A 55 9.11 -10.37 17.25
N SER A 56 10.23 -10.05 17.91
CA SER A 56 10.28 -9.20 19.11
C SER A 56 10.54 -7.72 18.82
N VAL A 57 10.70 -7.31 17.56
CA VAL A 57 11.03 -5.92 17.21
C VAL A 57 9.80 -5.20 16.66
N PRO A 58 9.47 -4.01 17.19
CA PRO A 58 8.38 -3.21 16.63
C PRO A 58 8.63 -2.91 15.15
N LYS A 59 7.56 -2.88 14.35
CA LYS A 59 7.60 -2.73 12.87
C LYS A 59 8.32 -1.49 12.35
N ASN A 60 8.78 -0.59 13.22
CA ASN A 60 9.49 0.63 12.87
C ASN A 60 10.64 0.91 13.86
N PRO A 61 11.90 0.97 13.40
CA PRO A 61 12.42 0.50 12.10
C PRO A 61 12.73 -1.00 12.11
N TYR A 62 12.49 -1.70 10.99
CA TYR A 62 13.03 -3.04 10.81
C TYR A 62 14.57 -2.99 10.84
N PRO A 63 15.24 -3.87 11.61
CA PRO A 63 16.70 -3.90 11.62
C PRO A 63 17.25 -4.27 10.24
N LEU A 64 18.34 -3.62 9.85
CA LEU A 64 19.09 -3.96 8.64
C LEU A 64 20.09 -5.08 8.96
N GLY A 65 20.14 -6.08 8.10
CA GLY A 65 21.10 -7.18 8.16
C GLY A 65 21.93 -7.25 6.88
N ARG A 66 23.18 -7.71 6.99
CA ARG A 66 24.04 -7.99 5.84
C ARG A 66 24.26 -9.49 5.74
N ILE A 67 24.13 -10.04 4.54
CA ILE A 67 24.40 -11.46 4.33
C ILE A 67 25.91 -11.71 4.46
N ILE A 68 26.29 -12.55 5.41
CA ILE A 68 27.69 -12.95 5.65
C ILE A 68 28.04 -14.20 4.84
N GLU A 69 27.08 -15.11 4.68
CA GLU A 69 27.25 -16.39 3.99
C GLU A 69 25.91 -16.83 3.39
N CYS A 70 25.97 -17.47 2.22
CA CYS A 70 24.84 -18.13 1.58
C CYS A 70 25.18 -19.62 1.47
N TYR A 71 24.25 -20.48 1.86
CA TYR A 71 24.34 -21.91 1.61
C TYR A 71 23.46 -22.25 0.40
N GLU A 72 23.99 -22.98 -0.55
CA GLU A 72 23.21 -23.55 -1.66
C GLU A 72 22.74 -24.96 -1.24
N GLU A 73 21.47 -25.27 -1.50
CA GLU A 73 20.94 -26.64 -1.48
C GLU A 73 21.16 -27.31 -2.83
#